data_AF-A0A172U7N5-F1
#
_entry.id   AF-A0A172U7N5-F1
#
_cell.length_a   1.000
_cell.length_b   1.000
_cell.length_c   1.000
_cell.angle_alpha   90.00
_cell.angle_beta   90.00
_cell.angle_gamma   90.00
#
_symmetry.space_group_name_H-M   'P 1'
#
loop_
_entity.id
_entity.type
_entity.pdbx_description
1 polymer ?
#
loop_
_entity_poly.entity_id
_entity_poly.type
_entity_poly.pdbx_seq_one_letter_code
_entity_poly.pdbx_strand_id
1 'polypeptide(L)'
;MAMANFTEDEIKVLIPIITFILGFIVSRFTMSKKERKDYESSLFATSIKLLEEQDKAFNEFSESLFSYANKKEAPNLNDFFSIATKGQLYFSKLSMSCDAIISGKLDKDSVKNTFTPKVKECVERSLPDFYDTLKRISIANKLEYNGELRKENYESLYVVYEKYCIQE
;
A
#
# COMPACT_ATOMS: atom_id res chain seq x y z
N MET A 1 55.02 -17.45 14.77
CA MET A 1 54.03 -16.40 14.50
C MET A 1 54.78 -15.08 14.60
N ALA A 2 55.25 -14.55 13.46
CA ALA A 2 56.13 -13.39 13.45
C ALA A 2 55.32 -12.14 13.78
N MET A 3 55.53 -11.55 14.96
CA MET A 3 55.10 -10.17 15.21
C MET A 3 56.09 -9.26 14.49
N ALA A 4 55.62 -8.64 13.41
CA ALA A 4 56.38 -7.56 12.77
C ALA A 4 56.52 -6.42 13.78
N ASN A 5 57.75 -6.16 14.24
CA ASN A 5 58.06 -5.01 15.06
C ASN A 5 58.12 -3.79 14.13
N PHE A 6 56.97 -3.13 13.94
CA PHE A 6 56.91 -1.86 13.25
C PHE A 6 57.60 -0.78 14.08
N THR A 7 58.45 0.02 13.43
CA THR A 7 59.11 1.17 14.06
C THR A 7 58.09 2.29 14.34
N GLU A 8 58.35 3.16 15.32
CA GLU A 8 57.43 4.26 15.67
C GLU A 8 57.04 5.14 14.48
N ASP A 9 57.94 5.34 13.52
CA ASP A 9 57.70 6.13 12.31
C ASP A 9 56.82 5.40 11.29
N GLU A 10 56.95 4.07 11.17
CA GLU A 10 56.05 3.26 10.34
C GLU A 10 54.64 3.24 10.91
N ILE A 11 54.49 3.17 12.24
CA ILE A 11 53.18 3.20 12.90
C ILE A 11 52.48 4.56 12.66
N LYS A 12 53.21 5.67 12.72
CA LYS A 12 52.67 7.02 12.46
C LYS A 12 52.17 7.20 11.03
N VAL A 13 52.73 6.49 10.06
CA VAL A 13 52.30 6.52 8.65
C VAL A 13 51.20 5.49 8.36
N LEU A 14 51.27 4.32 8.99
CA LEU A 14 50.33 3.22 8.75
C LEU A 14 48.93 3.50 9.34
N ILE A 15 48.85 4.12 10.52
CA ILE A 15 47.59 4.48 11.17
C ILE A 15 46.70 5.38 10.29
N PRO A 16 47.18 6.52 9.76
CA PRO A 16 46.34 7.39 8.93
C PRO A 16 45.91 6.71 7.61
N ILE A 17 46.75 5.84 7.03
CA ILE A 17 46.39 5.07 5.83
C ILE A 17 45.26 4.08 6.13
N ILE A 18 45.38 3.30 7.21
CA ILE A 18 44.34 2.36 7.64
C ILE A 18 43.05 3.09 8.00
N THR A 19 43.15 4.24 8.68
CA THR A 19 41.99 5.07 9.05
C THR A 19 41.30 5.66 7.82
N PHE A 20 42.06 6.08 6.81
CA PHE A 20 41.54 6.56 5.54
C PHE A 20 40.82 5.43 4.77
N ILE A 21 41.42 4.25 4.69
CA ILE A 21 40.81 3.08 4.03
C ILE A 21 39.54 2.65 4.77
N LEU A 22 39.55 2.59 6.10
CA LEU A 22 38.37 2.30 6.92
C LEU A 22 37.28 3.36 6.74
N GLY A 23 37.62 4.65 6.75
CA GLY A 23 36.67 5.73 6.51
C GLY A 23 36.06 5.66 5.09
N PHE A 24 36.86 5.31 4.10
CA PHE A 24 36.41 5.11 2.72
C PHE A 24 35.48 3.90 2.59
N ILE A 25 35.80 2.78 3.23
CA ILE A 25 34.96 1.58 3.22
C ILE A 25 33.65 1.84 3.98
N VAL A 26 33.70 2.40 5.19
CA VAL A 26 32.50 2.71 5.99
C VAL A 26 31.57 3.66 5.24
N SER A 27 32.10 4.69 4.56
CA SER A 27 31.27 5.61 3.78
C SER A 27 30.59 4.95 2.57
N ARG A 28 31.13 3.83 2.04
CA ARG A 28 30.50 3.05 0.96
C ARG A 28 29.46 2.04 1.46
N PHE A 29 29.53 1.65 2.74
CA PHE A 29 28.53 0.78 3.38
C PHE A 29 27.41 1.54 4.08
N THR A 30 27.56 2.85 4.32
CA THR A 30 26.50 3.69 4.90
C THR A 30 25.88 4.58 3.84
N MET A 31 24.55 4.50 3.64
CA MET A 31 23.81 5.44 2.81
C MET A 31 24.14 6.88 3.21
N SER A 32 24.58 7.67 2.23
CA SER A 32 24.84 9.10 2.37
C SER A 32 23.56 9.85 2.74
N LYS A 33 23.68 11.04 3.37
CA LYS A 33 22.52 11.88 3.70
C LYS A 33 21.62 12.16 2.48
N LYS A 34 22.23 12.30 1.30
CA LYS A 34 21.53 12.49 0.03
C LYS A 34 20.73 11.24 -0.35
N GLU A 35 21.36 10.07 -0.37
CA GLU A 35 20.69 8.81 -0.72
C GLU A 35 19.53 8.48 0.23
N ARG A 36 19.65 8.80 1.53
CA ARG A 36 18.54 8.66 2.48
C ARG A 36 17.36 9.55 2.12
N LYS A 37 17.63 10.83 1.85
CA LYS A 37 16.58 11.79 1.47
C LYS A 37 15.94 11.44 0.13
N ASP A 38 16.73 10.99 -0.83
CA ASP A 38 16.25 10.54 -2.14
C ASP A 38 15.37 9.28 -1.97
N TYR A 39 15.76 8.36 -1.09
CA TYR A 39 14.95 7.19 -0.74
C TYR A 39 13.63 7.57 -0.06
N GLU A 40 13.64 8.43 0.95
CA GLU A 40 12.43 8.94 1.60
C GLU A 40 11.50 9.65 0.60
N SER A 41 12.06 10.45 -0.30
CA SER A 41 11.30 11.11 -1.38
C SER A 41 10.68 10.09 -2.33
N SER A 42 11.38 8.98 -2.63
CA SER A 42 10.86 7.90 -3.47
C SER A 42 9.71 7.13 -2.80
N LEU A 43 9.78 6.92 -1.48
CA LEU A 43 8.71 6.29 -0.70
C LEU A 43 7.47 7.17 -0.70
N PHE A 44 7.64 8.48 -0.46
CA PHE A 44 6.55 9.44 -0.50
C PHE A 44 5.91 9.53 -1.89
N ALA A 45 6.72 9.61 -2.96
CA ALA A 45 6.20 9.61 -4.33
C ALA A 45 5.41 8.33 -4.65
N THR A 46 5.84 7.18 -4.11
CA THR A 46 5.10 5.92 -4.23
C THR A 46 3.77 5.98 -3.48
N SER A 47 3.73 6.56 -2.28
CA SER A 47 2.48 6.83 -1.54
C SER A 47 1.49 7.63 -2.35
N ILE A 48 1.93 8.76 -2.94
CA ILE A 48 1.06 9.64 -3.74
C ILE A 48 0.50 8.91 -4.95
N LYS A 49 1.34 8.20 -5.71
CA LYS A 49 0.89 7.44 -6.87
C LYS A 49 -0.19 6.40 -6.51
N LEU A 50 0.02 5.65 -5.43
CA LEU A 50 -0.95 4.66 -4.99
C LEU A 50 -2.27 5.29 -4.53
N LEU A 51 -2.22 6.48 -3.91
CA LEU A 51 -3.42 7.23 -3.54
C LEU A 51 -4.18 7.72 -4.78
N GLU A 52 -3.49 8.28 -5.76
CA GLU A 52 -4.12 8.71 -7.02
C GLU A 52 -4.81 7.54 -7.75
N GLU A 53 -4.18 6.36 -7.80
CA GLU A 53 -4.77 5.16 -8.40
C GLU A 53 -6.02 4.69 -7.64
N GLN A 54 -6.00 4.75 -6.30
CA GLN A 54 -7.16 4.41 -5.47
C GLN A 54 -8.30 5.41 -5.65
N ASP A 55 -8.01 6.71 -5.58
CA ASP A 55 -9.01 7.76 -5.67
C ASP A 55 -9.67 7.77 -7.06
N LYS A 56 -8.90 7.50 -8.12
CA LYS A 56 -9.45 7.28 -9.46
C LYS A 56 -10.42 6.10 -9.49
N ALA A 57 -10.02 4.94 -8.98
CA ALA A 57 -10.89 3.77 -8.95
C ALA A 57 -12.14 3.97 -8.08
N PHE A 58 -12.01 4.69 -6.97
CA PHE A 58 -13.12 5.07 -6.10
C PHE A 58 -14.11 6.00 -6.81
N ASN A 59 -13.62 6.99 -7.55
CA ASN A 59 -14.47 7.90 -8.32
C ASN A 59 -15.23 7.13 -9.41
N GLU A 60 -14.55 6.28 -10.18
CA GLU A 60 -15.18 5.46 -11.21
C GLU A 60 -16.28 4.54 -10.63
N PHE A 61 -16.03 3.94 -9.46
CA PHE A 61 -16.99 3.13 -8.73
C PHE A 61 -18.17 3.98 -8.23
N SER A 62 -17.92 5.13 -7.60
CA SER A 62 -18.94 6.05 -7.10
C SER A 62 -19.84 6.56 -8.23
N GLU A 63 -19.27 6.89 -9.38
CA GLU A 63 -20.01 7.28 -10.59
C GLU A 63 -20.91 6.16 -11.09
N SER A 64 -20.46 4.89 -11.01
CA SER A 64 -21.29 3.75 -11.42
C SER A 64 -22.49 3.54 -10.50
N LEU A 65 -22.30 3.69 -9.18
CA LEU A 65 -23.38 3.65 -8.20
C LEU A 65 -24.35 4.82 -8.40
N PHE A 66 -23.82 6.02 -8.60
CA PHE A 66 -24.64 7.21 -8.86
C PHE A 66 -25.47 7.07 -10.13
N SER A 67 -24.87 6.54 -11.21
CA SER A 67 -25.55 6.30 -12.48
C SER A 67 -26.66 5.26 -12.34
N TYR A 68 -26.42 4.19 -11.57
CA TYR A 68 -27.44 3.20 -11.26
C TYR A 68 -28.59 3.81 -10.45
N ALA A 69 -28.29 4.57 -9.40
CA ALA A 69 -29.28 5.14 -8.49
C ALA A 69 -30.18 6.19 -9.16
N ASN A 70 -29.66 6.94 -10.14
CA ASN A 70 -30.39 8.01 -10.83
C ASN A 70 -31.00 7.56 -12.17
N LYS A 71 -30.94 6.27 -12.50
CA LYS A 71 -31.46 5.76 -13.76
C LYS A 71 -33.00 5.85 -13.76
N LYS A 72 -33.56 6.51 -14.77
CA LYS A 72 -35.02 6.63 -14.96
C LYS A 72 -35.65 5.34 -15.49
N GLU A 73 -34.88 4.57 -16.26
CA GLU A 73 -35.27 3.27 -16.77
C GLU A 73 -34.88 2.16 -15.78
N ALA A 74 -35.55 1.02 -15.88
CA ALA A 74 -35.21 -0.14 -15.06
C ALA A 74 -33.72 -0.52 -15.28
N PRO A 75 -32.92 -0.66 -14.21
CA PRO A 75 -31.54 -1.12 -14.33
C PRO A 75 -31.46 -2.48 -15.01
N ASN A 76 -30.39 -2.70 -15.76
CA ASN A 76 -30.14 -3.93 -16.50
C ASN A 76 -28.86 -4.62 -16.02
N LEU A 77 -28.59 -5.80 -16.57
CA LEU A 77 -27.42 -6.61 -16.22
C LEU A 77 -26.09 -5.86 -16.39
N ASN A 78 -25.98 -4.96 -17.37
CA ASN A 78 -24.76 -4.20 -17.60
C ASN A 78 -24.50 -3.19 -16.47
N ASP A 79 -25.55 -2.59 -15.90
CA ASP A 79 -25.41 -1.68 -14.76
C ASP A 79 -24.88 -2.45 -13.54
N PHE A 80 -25.43 -3.63 -13.27
CA PHE A 80 -24.95 -4.51 -12.21
C PHE A 80 -23.48 -4.90 -12.41
N PHE A 81 -23.13 -5.36 -13.61
CA PHE A 81 -21.75 -5.77 -13.91
C PHE A 81 -20.76 -4.60 -13.81
N SER A 82 -21.17 -3.40 -14.23
CA SER A 82 -20.37 -2.18 -14.13
C SER A 82 -20.04 -1.84 -12.67
N ILE A 83 -21.04 -1.85 -11.78
CA ILE A 83 -20.86 -1.61 -10.35
C ILE A 83 -19.94 -2.67 -9.73
N ALA A 84 -20.21 -3.95 -10.02
CA ALA A 84 -19.43 -5.06 -9.48
C ALA A 84 -17.96 -4.98 -9.90
N THR A 85 -17.70 -4.73 -11.18
CA THR A 85 -16.33 -4.68 -11.72
C THR A 85 -15.55 -3.49 -11.19
N LYS A 86 -16.17 -2.30 -11.17
CA LYS A 86 -15.52 -1.07 -10.70
C LYS A 86 -15.28 -1.10 -9.19
N GLY A 87 -16.23 -1.63 -8.41
CA GLY A 87 -16.06 -1.85 -6.98
C GLY A 87 -14.91 -2.83 -6.68
N GLN A 88 -14.86 -3.98 -7.39
CA GLN A 88 -13.76 -4.92 -7.26
C GLN A 88 -12.40 -4.29 -7.62
N LEU A 89 -12.34 -3.48 -8.68
CA LEU A 89 -11.13 -2.76 -9.05
C LEU A 89 -10.66 -1.82 -7.94
N TYR A 90 -11.57 -1.08 -7.31
CA TYR A 90 -11.25 -0.21 -6.17
C TYR A 90 -10.63 -1.01 -5.01
N PHE A 91 -11.27 -2.10 -4.57
CA PHE A 91 -10.72 -2.93 -3.49
C PHE A 91 -9.41 -3.63 -3.86
N SER A 92 -9.20 -3.95 -5.14
CA SER A 92 -7.93 -4.46 -5.65
C SER A 92 -6.82 -3.40 -5.52
N LYS A 93 -7.08 -2.14 -5.86
CA LYS A 93 -6.12 -1.03 -5.67
C LYS A 93 -5.79 -0.76 -4.21
N LEU A 94 -6.78 -0.90 -3.33
CA LEU A 94 -6.53 -0.82 -1.90
C LEU A 94 -5.68 -2.00 -1.39
N SER A 95 -5.90 -3.21 -1.91
CA SER A 95 -5.09 -4.39 -1.59
C SER A 95 -3.64 -4.23 -2.06
N MET A 96 -3.41 -3.70 -3.27
CA MET A 96 -2.06 -3.39 -3.77
C MET A 96 -1.34 -2.37 -2.88
N SER A 97 -2.08 -1.41 -2.33
CA SER A 97 -1.53 -0.46 -1.37
C SER A 97 -1.14 -1.14 -0.07
N CYS A 98 -1.94 -2.11 0.39
CA CYS A 98 -1.61 -2.94 1.55
C CYS A 98 -0.36 -3.80 1.32
N ASP A 99 -0.18 -4.37 0.12
CA ASP A 99 1.05 -5.08 -0.25
C ASP A 99 2.29 -4.18 -0.17
N ALA A 100 2.14 -2.91 -0.59
CA ALA A 100 3.20 -1.92 -0.50
C ALA A 100 3.52 -1.52 0.95
N ILE A 101 2.51 -1.46 1.84
CA ILE A 101 2.69 -1.29 3.29
C ILE A 101 3.50 -2.45 3.86
N ILE A 102 3.08 -3.69 3.59
CA ILE A 102 3.73 -4.91 4.09
C ILE A 102 5.18 -4.97 3.62
N SER A 103 5.44 -4.56 2.37
CA SER A 103 6.77 -4.55 1.76
C SER A 103 7.66 -3.37 2.22
N GLY A 104 7.16 -2.45 3.05
CA GLY A 104 7.91 -1.27 3.48
C GLY A 104 8.23 -0.30 2.35
N LYS A 105 7.42 -0.27 1.28
CA LYS A 105 7.60 0.58 0.09
C LYS A 105 6.83 1.90 0.16
N LEU A 106 6.33 2.24 1.34
CA LEU A 106 5.58 3.45 1.61
C LEU A 106 6.20 4.24 2.74
N ASP A 107 6.03 5.55 2.66
CA ASP A 107 6.39 6.46 3.74
C ASP A 107 5.55 6.19 5.00
N LYS A 108 6.19 6.18 6.17
CA LYS A 108 5.55 5.78 7.44
C LYS A 108 4.44 6.71 7.87
N ASP A 109 4.62 8.02 7.67
CA ASP A 109 3.61 9.02 8.02
C ASP A 109 2.38 8.88 7.12
N SER A 110 2.61 8.60 5.84
CA SER A 110 1.54 8.28 4.89
C SER A 110 0.77 7.03 5.31
N VAL A 111 1.48 5.95 5.71
CA VAL A 111 0.84 4.71 6.20
C VAL A 111 -0.05 5.00 7.40
N LYS A 112 0.46 5.70 8.41
CA LYS A 112 -0.26 5.98 9.65
C LYS A 112 -1.46 6.90 9.42
N ASN A 113 -1.26 8.01 8.72
CA ASN A 113 -2.23 9.10 8.68
C ASN A 113 -3.23 9.00 7.52
N THR A 114 -2.91 8.24 6.46
CA THR A 114 -3.74 8.16 5.26
C THR A 114 -4.23 6.75 4.97
N PHE A 115 -3.32 5.78 4.87
CA PHE A 115 -3.72 4.42 4.45
C PHE A 115 -4.42 3.65 5.57
N THR A 116 -3.91 3.71 6.80
CA THR A 116 -4.48 2.96 7.95
C THR A 116 -5.95 3.32 8.20
N PRO A 117 -6.35 4.61 8.25
CA PRO A 117 -7.76 4.98 8.37
C PRO A 117 -8.62 4.46 7.21
N LYS A 118 -8.14 4.55 5.96
CA LYS A 118 -8.85 4.04 4.78
C LYS A 118 -9.03 2.52 4.84
N VAL A 119 -8.01 1.77 5.27
CA VAL A 119 -8.07 0.32 5.44
C VAL A 119 -9.08 -0.05 6.52
N LYS A 120 -9.05 0.65 7.67
CA LYS A 120 -10.02 0.47 8.75
C LYS A 120 -11.45 0.63 8.25
N GLU A 121 -11.74 1.77 7.63
CA GLU A 121 -13.06 2.06 7.07
C GLU A 121 -13.48 1.01 6.01
N CYS A 122 -12.54 0.58 5.19
CA CYS A 122 -12.81 -0.44 4.18
C CYS A 122 -13.22 -1.78 4.79
N VAL A 123 -12.47 -2.31 5.76
CA VAL A 123 -12.77 -3.60 6.39
C VAL A 123 -14.06 -3.55 7.18
N GLU A 124 -14.23 -2.50 7.99
CA GLU A 124 -15.34 -2.41 8.94
C GLU A 124 -16.67 -2.05 8.27
N ARG A 125 -16.62 -1.37 7.11
CA ARG A 125 -17.82 -0.81 6.48
C ARG A 125 -17.88 -1.04 4.97
N SER A 126 -16.98 -0.42 4.21
CA SER A 126 -17.18 -0.28 2.75
C SER A 126 -17.19 -1.63 2.02
N LEU A 127 -16.36 -2.58 2.44
CA LEU A 127 -16.27 -3.89 1.82
C LEU A 127 -17.50 -4.77 2.14
N PRO A 128 -17.95 -4.93 3.40
CA PRO A 128 -19.24 -5.55 3.70
C PRO A 128 -20.42 -4.90 2.96
N ASP A 129 -20.53 -3.58 3.03
CA ASP A 129 -21.64 -2.82 2.42
C ASP A 129 -21.68 -3.00 0.90
N PHE A 130 -20.53 -3.15 0.25
CA PHE A 130 -20.45 -3.42 -1.19
C PHE A 130 -21.11 -4.76 -1.56
N TYR A 131 -20.78 -5.84 -0.85
CA TYR A 131 -21.36 -7.16 -1.12
C TYR A 131 -22.86 -7.19 -0.80
N ASP A 132 -23.27 -6.56 0.29
CA ASP A 132 -24.68 -6.39 0.63
C ASP A 132 -25.44 -5.60 -0.43
N THR A 133 -24.82 -4.54 -0.96
CA THR A 133 -25.39 -3.74 -2.05
C THR A 133 -25.56 -4.57 -3.31
N LEU A 134 -24.53 -5.33 -3.73
CA LEU A 134 -24.64 -6.21 -4.90
C LEU A 134 -25.74 -7.26 -4.73
N LYS A 135 -25.87 -7.86 -3.54
CA LYS A 135 -26.94 -8.82 -3.24
C LYS A 135 -28.33 -8.18 -3.28
N ARG A 136 -28.49 -6.95 -2.79
CA ARG A 136 -29.77 -6.22 -2.89
C ARG A 136 -30.11 -5.90 -4.34
N ILE A 137 -29.13 -5.46 -5.13
CA ILE A 137 -29.31 -5.16 -6.56
C ILE A 137 -29.67 -6.44 -7.33
N SER A 138 -29.03 -7.57 -7.04
CA SER A 138 -29.33 -8.82 -7.73
C SER A 138 -30.75 -9.32 -7.45
N ILE A 139 -31.20 -9.25 -6.20
CA ILE A 139 -32.58 -9.59 -5.81
C ILE A 139 -33.58 -8.66 -6.51
N ALA A 140 -33.34 -7.35 -6.50
CA ALA A 140 -34.23 -6.36 -7.12
C ALA A 140 -34.39 -6.58 -8.63
N ASN A 141 -33.31 -7.00 -9.31
CA ASN A 141 -33.28 -7.18 -10.75
C ASN A 141 -33.45 -8.66 -11.20
N LYS A 142 -33.79 -9.56 -10.26
CA LYS A 142 -33.94 -11.01 -10.51
C LYS A 142 -32.71 -11.63 -11.20
N LEU A 143 -31.52 -11.21 -10.78
CA LEU A 143 -30.25 -11.73 -11.26
C LEU A 143 -29.73 -12.80 -10.29
N GLU A 144 -29.16 -13.87 -10.83
CA GLU A 144 -28.43 -14.84 -10.02
C GLU A 144 -27.05 -14.27 -9.65
N TYR A 145 -26.83 -14.03 -8.36
CA TYR A 145 -25.55 -13.57 -7.82
C TYR A 145 -25.23 -14.31 -6.53
N ASN A 146 -24.12 -15.04 -6.54
CA ASN A 146 -23.62 -15.85 -5.42
C ASN A 146 -22.28 -15.32 -4.90
N GLY A 147 -21.96 -14.05 -5.15
CA GLY A 147 -20.72 -13.46 -4.66
C GLY A 147 -20.79 -13.22 -3.16
N GLU A 148 -19.73 -13.62 -2.47
CA GLU A 148 -19.61 -13.52 -1.02
C GLU A 148 -18.29 -12.84 -0.65
N LEU A 149 -18.32 -12.08 0.45
CA LEU A 149 -17.10 -11.57 1.03
C LEU A 149 -16.30 -12.73 1.62
N ARG A 150 -15.14 -13.00 1.00
CA ARG A 150 -14.21 -14.04 1.42
C ARG A 150 -12.90 -13.39 1.84
N LYS A 151 -12.47 -13.65 3.08
CA LYS A 151 -11.27 -13.03 3.66
C LYS A 151 -10.03 -13.34 2.83
N GLU A 152 -9.98 -14.53 2.25
CA GLU A 152 -8.88 -15.05 1.43
C GLU A 152 -8.64 -14.19 0.18
N ASN A 153 -9.69 -13.57 -0.36
CA ASN A 153 -9.58 -12.70 -1.54
C ASN A 153 -8.98 -11.33 -1.22
N TYR A 154 -8.85 -10.98 0.07
CA TYR A 154 -8.42 -9.68 0.55
C TYR A 154 -7.35 -9.81 1.65
N GLU A 155 -6.55 -10.88 1.60
CA GLU A 155 -5.60 -11.25 2.67
C GLU A 155 -4.71 -10.07 3.09
N SER A 156 -4.06 -9.38 2.15
CA SER A 156 -3.18 -8.24 2.43
C SER A 156 -3.89 -7.12 3.18
N LEU A 157 -5.15 -6.89 2.83
CA LEU A 157 -5.99 -5.85 3.43
C LEU A 157 -6.32 -6.19 4.89
N TYR A 158 -6.67 -7.45 5.17
CA TYR A 158 -6.89 -7.94 6.53
C TYR A 158 -5.59 -8.00 7.36
N VAL A 159 -4.45 -8.37 6.78
CA VAL A 159 -3.15 -8.37 7.46
C VAL A 159 -2.79 -6.96 7.93
N VAL A 160 -2.94 -5.95 7.07
CA VAL A 160 -2.70 -4.55 7.45
C VAL A 160 -3.69 -4.10 8.50
N TYR A 161 -4.97 -4.43 8.36
CA TYR A 161 -6.00 -4.10 9.34
C TYR A 161 -5.70 -4.68 10.73
N GLU A 162 -5.38 -5.97 10.82
CA GLU A 162 -5.04 -6.62 12.09
C GLU A 162 -3.79 -6.02 12.74
N LYS A 163 -2.78 -5.70 11.92
CA LYS A 163 -1.50 -5.18 12.40
C LYS A 163 -1.54 -3.70 12.82
N TYR A 164 -2.34 -2.87 12.14
CA TYR A 164 -2.28 -1.41 12.31
C TYR A 164 -3.59 -0.79 12.81
N CYS A 165 -4.73 -1.48 12.75
CA CYS A 165 -6.04 -0.91 13.10
C CYS A 165 -6.66 -1.52 14.38
N ILE A 166 -6.33 -2.77 14.73
CA ILE A 166 -6.87 -3.46 15.92
C ILE A 166 -5.96 -3.30 17.15
N GLN A 167 -4.64 -3.21 16.96
CA GLN A 167 -3.65 -3.18 18.06
C GLN A 167 -3.43 -1.79 18.68
N GLU A 168 -4.49 -0.99 18.85
CA GLU A 168 -4.46 0.25 19.67
C GLU A 168 -4.98 0.01 21.09
#